data_AF-A0A542ZBD7-F1
#
_entry.id   AF-A0A542ZBD7-F1
#
_cell.length_a   1.000
_cell.length_b   1.000
_cell.length_c   1.000
_cell.angle_alpha   90.00
_cell.angle_beta   90.00
_cell.angle_gamma   90.00
#
_symmetry.space_group_name_H-M   'P 1'
#
loop_
_entity.id
_entity.type
_entity.pdbx_description
1 polymer ?
#
loop_
_entity_poly.entity_id
_entity_poly.type
_entity_poly.pdbx_seq_one_letter_code
_entity_poly.pdbx_strand_id
1 'polypeptide(L)'
;MRPLRRWTPALFWAVLLIGLGALLVWRGAEESLWAPAMLLPMVWLASPLAFPRITSHAEAAERAEAEPGTVRIFVRPGSLFCIWLRWKLHGLAREVLWIDVWADDEAAVKIRELGRGELLVPVVIVDDVTRHNPPADWVAHHVTPPKGSGR
;
A
#
# COMPACT_ATOMS: atom_id res chain seq x y z
N MET A 1 13.54 -10.87 11.54
CA MET A 1 12.09 -10.92 11.86
C MET A 1 11.24 -9.92 11.06
N ARG A 2 11.86 -8.97 10.33
CA ARG A 2 11.24 -7.88 9.56
C ARG A 2 10.33 -8.25 8.37
N PRO A 3 10.59 -9.31 7.57
CA PRO A 3 9.68 -9.65 6.47
C PRO A 3 8.33 -10.17 6.98
N LEU A 4 8.30 -10.83 8.14
CA LEU A 4 7.07 -11.44 8.65
C LEU A 4 5.98 -10.41 8.94
N ARG A 5 6.37 -9.23 9.44
CA ARG A 5 5.44 -8.17 9.85
C ARG A 5 4.63 -7.61 8.67
N ARG A 6 5.24 -7.46 7.49
CA ARG A 6 4.51 -7.03 6.28
C ARG A 6 3.57 -8.08 5.72
N TRP A 7 3.82 -9.36 6.02
CA TRP A 7 2.98 -10.47 5.58
C TRP A 7 1.93 -10.89 6.62
N THR A 8 2.01 -10.44 7.87
CA THR A 8 1.07 -10.83 8.95
C THR A 8 -0.40 -10.74 8.57
N PRO A 9 -0.88 -9.63 7.95
CA PRO A 9 -2.27 -9.52 7.55
C PRO A 9 -2.67 -10.56 6.50
N ALA A 10 -1.82 -10.79 5.49
CA ALA A 10 -2.07 -11.79 4.45
C ALA A 10 -2.02 -13.22 5.02
N LEU A 11 -1.08 -13.52 5.92
CA LEU A 11 -0.97 -14.81 6.59
C LEU A 11 -2.20 -15.12 7.44
N PHE A 12 -2.74 -14.13 8.15
CA PHE A 12 -3.98 -14.29 8.91
C PHE A 12 -5.14 -14.76 8.02
N TRP A 13 -5.37 -14.06 6.89
CA TRP A 13 -6.41 -14.45 5.94
C TRP A 13 -6.12 -15.79 5.27
N ALA A 14 -4.86 -16.10 4.95
CA ALA A 14 -4.47 -17.37 4.35
C ALA A 14 -4.71 -18.55 5.29
N VAL A 15 -4.39 -18.40 6.58
CA VAL A 15 -4.67 -19.42 7.60
C VAL A 15 -6.17 -19.64 7.75
N LEU A 16 -6.99 -18.58 7.76
CA LEU A 16 -8.45 -18.71 7.80
C LEU A 16 -8.99 -19.43 6.56
N LEU A 17 -8.50 -19.07 5.37
CA LEU A 17 -8.88 -19.71 4.11
C LEU A 17 -8.55 -21.21 4.13
N ILE A 18 -7.32 -21.56 4.48
CA ILE A 18 -6.85 -22.96 4.50
C ILE A 18 -7.56 -23.74 5.59
N GLY A 19 -7.70 -23.17 6.79
CA GLY A 19 -8.35 -23.83 7.93
C GLY A 19 -9.82 -24.11 7.68
N LEU A 20 -10.57 -23.14 7.13
CA LEU A 20 -11.97 -23.34 6.77
C LEU A 20 -12.12 -24.36 5.63
N GLY A 21 -11.28 -24.28 4.60
CA GLY A 21 -11.27 -25.26 3.51
C GLY A 21 -11.00 -26.69 3.99
N ALA A 22 -9.96 -26.86 4.82
CA ALA A 22 -9.61 -28.16 5.40
C ALA A 22 -10.74 -28.70 6.30
N LEU A 23 -11.39 -27.84 7.08
CA LEU A 23 -12.55 -28.23 7.91
C LEU A 23 -13.72 -28.72 7.06
N LEU A 24 -14.05 -28.04 5.96
CA LEU A 24 -15.15 -28.42 5.07
C LEU A 24 -14.87 -29.75 4.36
N VAL A 25 -13.65 -29.94 3.87
CA VAL A 25 -13.21 -31.22 3.27
C VAL A 25 -13.28 -32.34 4.29
N TRP A 26 -12.79 -32.10 5.52
CA TRP A 26 -12.88 -33.09 6.61
C TRP A 26 -14.32 -33.47 6.97
N ARG A 27 -15.27 -32.54 6.79
CA ARG A 27 -16.71 -32.80 6.97
C ARG A 27 -17.41 -33.37 5.73
N GLY A 28 -16.71 -33.55 4.62
CA GLY A 28 -17.29 -34.01 3.36
C GLY A 28 -18.23 -33.00 2.69
N ALA A 29 -18.09 -31.70 2.99
CA ALA A 29 -18.93 -30.61 2.48
C ALA A 29 -18.21 -29.83 1.37
N GLU A 30 -17.72 -30.53 0.35
CA GLU A 30 -16.90 -29.97 -0.74
C GLU A 30 -17.67 -28.95 -1.59
N GLU A 31 -19.00 -29.09 -1.68
CA GLU A 31 -19.90 -28.15 -2.35
C GLU A 31 -19.87 -26.75 -1.75
N SER A 32 -19.37 -26.60 -0.52
CA SER A 32 -19.27 -25.33 0.19
C SER A 32 -17.90 -24.63 0.03
N LEU A 33 -17.00 -25.14 -0.80
CA LEU A 33 -15.65 -24.57 -0.99
C LEU A 33 -15.63 -23.14 -1.57
N TRP A 34 -16.75 -22.67 -2.13
CA TRP A 34 -16.90 -21.27 -2.51
C TRP A 34 -16.76 -20.32 -1.31
N ALA A 35 -17.17 -20.73 -0.11
CA ALA A 35 -17.13 -19.90 1.09
C ALA A 35 -15.69 -19.50 1.48
N PRO A 36 -14.72 -20.43 1.65
CA PRO A 36 -13.32 -20.06 1.84
C PRO A 36 -12.72 -19.37 0.62
N ALA A 37 -13.17 -19.67 -0.61
CA ALA A 37 -12.69 -18.97 -1.81
C ALA A 37 -12.99 -17.46 -1.80
N MET A 38 -14.06 -17.02 -1.13
CA MET A 38 -14.37 -15.59 -0.93
C MET A 38 -13.31 -14.85 -0.10
N LEU A 39 -12.38 -15.57 0.56
CA LEU A 39 -11.27 -14.96 1.31
C LEU A 39 -10.04 -14.67 0.43
N LEU A 40 -9.97 -15.21 -0.80
CA LEU A 40 -8.85 -14.94 -1.72
C LEU A 40 -8.61 -13.45 -1.98
N PRO A 41 -9.65 -12.61 -2.20
CA PRO A 41 -9.46 -11.16 -2.33
C PRO A 41 -8.86 -10.53 -1.07
N MET A 42 -9.21 -11.01 0.12
CA MET A 42 -8.64 -10.50 1.38
C MET A 42 -7.18 -10.88 1.53
N VAL A 43 -6.81 -12.12 1.19
CA VAL A 43 -5.39 -12.56 1.15
C VAL A 43 -4.59 -11.66 0.21
N TRP A 44 -5.12 -11.39 -0.98
CA TRP A 44 -4.45 -10.53 -1.95
C TRP A 44 -4.35 -9.08 -1.48
N LEU A 45 -5.45 -8.46 -1.04
CA LEU A 45 -5.49 -7.06 -0.58
C LEU A 45 -4.65 -6.79 0.67
N ALA A 46 -4.55 -7.78 1.55
CA ALA A 46 -3.71 -7.74 2.74
C ALA A 46 -2.23 -8.00 2.44
N SER A 47 -1.89 -8.40 1.21
CA SER A 47 -0.53 -8.72 0.80
C SER A 47 0.24 -7.47 0.35
N PRO A 48 1.56 -7.41 0.58
CA PRO A 48 2.43 -6.43 -0.07
C PRO A 48 2.31 -6.44 -1.60
N LEU A 49 1.92 -7.57 -2.19
CA LEU A 49 1.70 -7.74 -3.63
C LEU A 49 0.48 -6.98 -4.16
N ALA A 50 -0.39 -6.48 -3.28
CA ALA A 50 -1.47 -5.60 -3.67
C ALA A 50 -0.94 -4.24 -4.15
N PHE A 51 0.25 -3.81 -3.78
CA PHE A 51 0.77 -2.53 -4.25
C PHE A 51 1.61 -2.73 -5.52
N PRO A 52 1.73 -1.70 -6.39
CA PRO A 52 2.75 -1.68 -7.42
C PRO A 52 4.16 -1.83 -6.80
N ARG A 53 5.20 -1.74 -7.63
CA ARG A 53 6.59 -1.90 -7.18
C ARG A 53 6.87 -1.05 -5.94
N ILE A 54 7.11 -1.72 -4.81
CA ILE A 54 7.54 -1.08 -3.57
C ILE A 54 9.01 -0.68 -3.73
N THR A 55 9.30 0.58 -3.42
CA THR A 55 10.62 1.21 -3.45
C THR A 55 11.06 1.51 -2.02
N SER A 56 12.37 1.46 -1.76
CA SER A 56 12.91 1.85 -0.45
C SER A 56 12.79 3.35 -0.22
N HIS A 57 12.79 3.80 1.04
CA HIS A 57 12.75 5.22 1.35
C HIS A 57 13.94 5.97 0.75
N ALA A 58 15.13 5.39 0.84
CA ALA A 58 16.36 5.96 0.31
C ALA A 58 16.30 6.13 -1.23
N GLU A 59 15.92 5.09 -1.98
CA GLU A 59 15.79 5.18 -3.44
C GLU A 59 14.69 6.16 -3.84
N ALA A 60 13.60 6.22 -3.07
CA ALA A 60 12.53 7.18 -3.33
C ALA A 60 12.97 8.63 -3.06
N ALA A 61 13.82 8.87 -2.06
CA ALA A 61 14.40 10.18 -1.78
C ALA A 61 15.37 10.60 -2.89
N GLU A 62 16.28 9.71 -3.30
CA GLU A 62 17.22 9.95 -4.40
C GLU A 62 16.50 10.33 -5.71
N ARG A 63 15.46 9.59 -6.08
CA ARG A 63 14.66 9.93 -7.27
C ARG A 63 13.95 11.27 -7.15
N ALA A 64 13.42 11.59 -5.97
CA ALA A 64 12.74 12.87 -5.76
C ALA A 64 13.72 14.07 -5.80
N GLU A 65 14.99 13.86 -5.44
CA GLU A 65 16.03 14.89 -5.60
C GLU A 65 16.42 15.06 -7.08
N ALA A 66 16.48 13.98 -7.84
CA ALA A 66 16.80 14.02 -9.27
C ALA A 66 15.65 14.58 -10.13
N GLU A 67 14.41 14.27 -9.76
CA GLU A 67 13.19 14.62 -10.50
C GLU A 67 12.19 15.35 -9.58
N PRO A 68 12.22 16.70 -9.54
CA PRO A 68 11.24 17.49 -8.82
C PRO A 68 9.80 17.17 -9.25
N GLY A 69 8.87 17.14 -8.30
CA GLY A 69 7.48 16.74 -8.51
C GLY A 69 7.24 15.23 -8.36
N THR A 70 8.27 14.42 -8.07
CA THR A 70 8.10 12.98 -7.84
C THR A 70 7.17 12.71 -6.65
N VAL A 71 6.07 12.01 -6.94
CA VAL A 71 5.05 11.67 -5.93
C VAL A 71 5.46 10.42 -5.16
N ARG A 72 5.66 10.55 -3.85
CA ARG A 72 5.98 9.46 -2.93
C ARG A 72 4.80 9.16 -2.02
N ILE A 73 4.34 7.92 -2.02
CA ILE A 73 3.19 7.46 -1.22
C ILE A 73 3.67 6.41 -0.21
N PHE A 74 3.59 6.76 1.06
CA PHE A 74 3.90 5.88 2.18
C PHE A 74 2.66 5.07 2.56
N VAL A 75 2.78 3.75 2.56
CA VAL A 75 1.67 2.80 2.72
C VAL A 75 1.99 1.70 3.71
N ARG A 76 0.96 0.92 4.04
CA ARG A 76 1.05 -0.31 4.82
C ARG A 76 0.15 -1.39 4.18
N PRO A 77 0.62 -2.64 4.06
CA PRO A 77 -0.21 -3.78 3.66
C PRO A 77 -1.46 -3.94 4.55
N GLY A 78 -2.62 -4.16 3.93
CA GLY A 78 -3.90 -4.33 4.64
C GLY A 78 -4.60 -3.04 5.10
N SER A 79 -4.05 -1.86 4.82
CA SER A 79 -4.77 -0.60 5.09
C SER A 79 -5.84 -0.34 4.03
N LEU A 80 -7.10 -0.21 4.47
CA LEU A 80 -8.24 0.13 3.60
C LEU A 80 -8.03 1.47 2.88
N PHE A 81 -7.50 2.49 3.57
CA PHE A 81 -7.25 3.80 2.96
C PHE A 81 -6.17 3.74 1.88
N CYS A 82 -5.10 2.98 2.09
CA CYS A 82 -4.05 2.79 1.08
C CYS A 82 -4.57 2.03 -0.15
N ILE A 83 -5.39 0.99 0.07
CA ILE A 83 -6.06 0.25 -1.02
C ILE A 83 -6.98 1.16 -1.81
N TRP A 84 -7.79 1.96 -1.11
CA TRP A 84 -8.76 2.85 -1.75
C TRP A 84 -8.07 3.94 -2.57
N LEU A 85 -7.01 4.54 -2.03
CA LEU A 85 -6.18 5.51 -2.77
C LEU A 85 -5.59 4.87 -4.04
N ARG A 86 -4.98 3.68 -3.92
CA ARG A 86 -4.45 2.95 -5.08
C ARG A 86 -5.52 2.72 -6.15
N TRP A 87 -6.70 2.25 -5.76
CA TRP A 87 -7.78 2.00 -6.71
C TRP A 87 -8.26 3.27 -7.41
N LYS A 88 -8.39 4.37 -6.67
CA LYS A 88 -8.81 5.66 -7.21
C LYS A 88 -7.77 6.32 -8.11
N LEU A 89 -6.49 5.97 -7.97
CA LEU A 89 -5.43 6.42 -8.88
C LEU A 89 -5.41 5.69 -10.22
N HIS A 90 -6.11 4.55 -10.36
CA HIS A 90 -6.17 3.79 -11.60
C HIS A 90 -4.77 3.55 -12.21
N GLY A 91 -4.53 3.95 -13.46
CA GLY A 91 -3.24 3.81 -14.15
C GLY A 91 -2.10 4.62 -13.53
N LEU A 92 -2.43 5.79 -12.96
CA LEU A 92 -1.47 6.70 -12.33
C LEU A 92 -0.79 6.09 -11.10
N ALA A 93 -1.39 5.04 -10.52
CA ALA A 93 -0.77 4.28 -9.45
C ALA A 93 0.59 3.69 -9.85
N ARG A 94 0.90 3.54 -11.15
CA ARG A 94 2.22 3.05 -11.62
C ARG A 94 3.27 4.13 -11.78
N GLU A 95 2.86 5.41 -11.74
CA GLU A 95 3.71 6.58 -11.96
C GLU A 95 4.17 7.22 -10.65
N VAL A 96 3.80 6.62 -9.51
CA VAL A 96 4.19 7.08 -8.17
C VAL A 96 5.13 6.07 -7.50
N LEU A 97 5.93 6.55 -6.56
CA LEU A 97 6.79 5.70 -5.74
C LEU A 97 6.04 5.23 -4.50
N TRP A 98 5.90 3.92 -4.32
CA TRP A 98 5.23 3.31 -3.17
C TRP A 98 6.26 2.88 -2.12
N ILE A 99 6.12 3.35 -0.89
CA ILE A 99 7.05 3.04 0.21
C ILE A 99 6.28 2.32 1.31
N ASP A 100 6.63 1.06 1.58
CA ASP A 100 6.03 0.27 2.65
C ASP A 100 6.72 0.56 4.00
N VAL A 101 6.04 1.27 4.89
CA VAL A 101 6.53 1.65 6.23
C VAL A 101 6.67 0.45 7.19
N TRP A 102 6.20 -0.73 6.80
CA TRP A 102 6.44 -1.95 7.56
C TRP A 102 7.69 -2.71 7.10
N ALA A 103 8.14 -2.47 5.86
CA ALA A 103 9.35 -3.05 5.30
C ALA A 103 10.59 -2.16 5.53
N ASP A 104 10.38 -0.86 5.65
CA ASP A 104 11.45 0.15 5.76
C ASP A 104 11.36 0.91 7.10
N ASP A 105 12.39 0.75 7.95
CA ASP A 105 12.44 1.35 9.28
C ASP A 105 12.64 2.87 9.22
N GLU A 106 13.38 3.38 8.23
CA GLU A 106 13.60 4.81 8.03
C GLU A 106 12.30 5.48 7.58
N ALA A 107 11.57 4.85 6.66
CA ALA A 107 10.23 5.28 6.29
C ALA A 107 9.30 5.32 7.51
N ALA A 108 9.39 4.32 8.39
CA ALA A 108 8.56 4.25 9.58
C ALA A 108 8.89 5.37 10.60
N VAL A 109 10.17 5.69 10.78
CA VAL A 109 10.61 6.83 11.61
C VAL A 109 10.10 8.13 11.02
N LYS A 110 10.32 8.35 9.71
CA LYS A 110 9.87 9.56 9.02
C LYS A 110 8.38 9.80 9.18
N ILE A 111 7.56 8.77 8.97
CA ILE A 111 6.10 8.90 9.11
C ILE A 111 5.67 9.14 10.56
N ARG A 112 6.34 8.53 11.55
CA ARG A 112 6.07 8.84 12.97
C ARG A 112 6.40 10.29 13.32
N GLU A 113 7.50 10.83 12.82
CA GLU A 113 7.86 12.24 13.03
C GLU A 113 6.79 13.17 12.46
N LEU A 114 6.31 12.89 11.24
CA LEU A 114 5.24 13.65 10.61
C LEU A 114 3.89 13.50 11.35
N GLY A 115 3.61 12.30 11.87
CA GLY A 115 2.38 11.96 12.58
C GLY A 115 2.40 12.22 14.09
N ARG A 116 3.33 13.03 14.62
CA ARG A 116 3.47 13.31 16.07
C ARG A 116 3.57 12.04 16.95
N GLY A 117 4.25 11.02 16.44
CA GLY A 117 4.44 9.72 17.09
C GLY A 117 3.55 8.60 16.54
N GLU A 118 2.52 8.91 15.75
CA GLU A 118 1.62 7.91 15.17
C GLU A 118 2.01 7.51 13.75
N LEU A 119 1.87 6.21 13.45
CA LEU A 119 2.00 5.67 12.09
C LEU A 119 0.67 5.84 11.34
N LEU A 120 0.40 7.06 10.88
CA LEU A 120 -0.76 7.38 10.04
C LEU A 120 -0.41 7.17 8.57
N VAL A 121 -1.22 6.39 7.84
CA VAL A 121 -1.05 6.12 6.40
C VAL A 121 -2.42 6.10 5.70
N PRO A 122 -2.54 6.45 4.41
CA PRO A 122 -1.44 6.84 3.52
C PRO A 122 -0.91 8.25 3.83
N VAL A 123 0.38 8.45 3.59
CA VAL A 123 0.99 9.80 3.58
C VAL A 123 1.57 10.02 2.20
N VAL A 124 1.28 11.16 1.60
CA VAL A 124 1.81 11.53 0.30
C VAL A 124 2.74 12.73 0.49
N ILE A 125 3.93 12.62 -0.09
CA ILE A 125 4.91 13.70 -0.13
C ILE A 125 5.23 13.99 -1.59
N VAL A 126 5.11 15.26 -1.97
CA VAL A 126 5.50 15.80 -3.28
C VAL A 126 6.29 17.06 -2.98
N ASP A 127 7.56 17.10 -3.39
CA ASP A 127 8.49 18.18 -3.05
C ASP A 127 8.48 18.51 -1.54
N ASP A 128 8.12 19.74 -1.17
CA ASP A 128 7.99 20.23 0.20
C ASP A 128 6.59 20.01 0.80
N VAL A 129 5.62 19.55 0.01
CA VAL A 129 4.23 19.35 0.43
C VAL A 129 4.02 17.94 0.96
N THR A 130 3.61 17.85 2.23
CA THR A 130 3.20 16.59 2.88
C THR A 130 1.71 16.62 3.18
N ARG A 131 0.97 15.56 2.79
CA ARG A 131 -0.43 15.37 3.15
C ARG A 131 -0.70 13.98 3.72
N HIS A 132 -1.39 13.95 4.84
CA HIS A 132 -1.95 12.73 5.42
C HIS A 132 -3.33 12.45 4.81
N ASN A 133 -3.53 11.21 4.36
CA ASN A 133 -4.76 10.72 3.75
C ASN A 133 -5.40 11.71 2.74
N PRO A 134 -4.64 12.22 1.74
CA PRO A 134 -5.20 13.16 0.78
C PRO A 134 -6.23 12.47 -0.13
N PRO A 135 -7.15 13.25 -0.73
CA PRO A 135 -8.06 12.72 -1.72
C PRO A 135 -7.29 12.36 -3.01
N ALA A 136 -7.79 11.37 -3.75
CA ALA A 136 -7.08 10.78 -4.89
C ALA A 136 -6.91 11.75 -6.07
N ASP A 137 -7.86 12.67 -6.26
CA ASP A 137 -7.80 13.73 -7.27
C ASP A 137 -6.65 14.70 -7.02
N TRP A 138 -6.39 15.05 -5.75
CA TRP A 138 -5.23 15.86 -5.38
C TRP A 138 -3.93 15.15 -5.73
N VAL A 139 -3.84 13.84 -5.47
CA VAL A 139 -2.65 13.06 -5.83
C VAL A 139 -2.50 12.99 -7.36
N ALA A 140 -3.58 12.67 -8.07
CA ALA A 140 -3.59 12.56 -9.54
C ALA A 140 -3.15 13.88 -10.23
N HIS A 141 -3.50 15.03 -9.66
CA HIS A 141 -3.08 16.34 -10.15
C HIS A 141 -1.56 16.56 -10.08
N HIS A 142 -0.85 15.91 -9.15
CA HIS A 142 0.61 16.01 -9.05
C HIS A 142 1.33 14.96 -9.90
N VAL A 143 0.67 13.84 -10.21
CA VAL A 143 1.24 12.82 -11.10
C VAL A 143 1.15 13.25 -12.57
N THR A 144 0.01 13.82 -12.97
CA THR A 144 -0.14 14.35 -14.33
C THR A 144 0.45 15.76 -14.34
N PRO A 145 1.49 16.05 -15.15
CA PRO A 145 2.01 17.41 -15.22
C PRO A 145 0.88 18.37 -15.62
N PRO A 146 0.76 19.55 -14.98
CA PRO A 146 -0.26 20.52 -15.36
C PRO A 146 -0.05 20.86 -16.83
N LYS A 147 -1.12 20.75 -17.64
CA LYS A 147 -1.13 21.20 -19.03
C LYS A 147 -0.82 22.71 -19.05
N GLY A 148 0.45 23.09 -19.21
CA GLY A 148 0.83 24.48 -19.45
C GLY A 148 2.04 25.05 -18.71
N SER A 149 3.09 24.28 -18.38
CA SER A 149 4.39 24.89 -18.04
C SER A 149 5.44 24.64 -19.13
N GLY A 150 5.17 25.18 -20.32
CA GLY A 150 6.25 25.60 -21.20
C GLY A 150 6.84 26.88 -20.61
N ARG A 151 8.09 26.83 -20.18
CA ARG A 151 8.97 27.98 -20.05
C ARG A 151 10.30 27.63 -20.67
#